data_AF-A0A2D8LXX9-F1
#
_entry.id   AF-A0A2D8LXX9-F1
#
_cell.length_a   1.000
_cell.length_b   1.000
_cell.length_c   1.000
_cell.angle_alpha   90.00
_cell.angle_beta   90.00
_cell.angle_gamma   90.00
#
_symmetry.space_group_name_H-M   'P 1'
#
loop_
_entity.id
_entity.type
_entity.pdbx_description
1 polymer ?
#
loop_
_entity_poly.entity_id
_entity_poly.type
_entity_poly.pdbx_seq_one_letter_code
_entity_poly.pdbx_strand_id
1 'polypeptide(L)'
;MTSKMTYVKALFDDKAALEVLEGTARGISETEWSALTAGTAGYEASLFTGQPDWDGLMNTPDPELTEEEQSFLDNEVEELCAMVNDWKVRDELHDLPPEVWQFIKEKGFFGLIIPKKYGGK
;
A
#
# COMPACT_ATOMS: atom_id res chain seq x y z
N MET A 1 -32.98 14.10 -18.80
CA MET A 1 -32.06 13.36 -17.91
C MET A 1 -31.68 14.11 -16.64
N THR A 2 -32.15 15.35 -16.44
CA THR A 2 -31.72 16.26 -15.36
C THR A 2 -32.35 16.01 -13.99
N SER A 3 -33.31 15.09 -13.87
CA SER A 3 -34.09 14.94 -12.63
C SER A 3 -33.56 13.89 -11.65
N LYS A 4 -32.79 12.88 -12.09
CA LYS A 4 -32.28 11.82 -11.19
C LYS A 4 -31.00 12.23 -10.44
N MET A 5 -30.13 13.06 -11.04
CA MET A 5 -28.92 13.57 -10.37
C MET A 5 -29.22 14.58 -9.26
N THR A 6 -30.36 15.29 -9.32
CA THR A 6 -30.77 16.23 -8.27
C THR A 6 -31.15 15.53 -6.98
N TYR A 7 -31.76 14.34 -7.07
CA TYR A 7 -32.18 13.55 -5.90
C TYR A 7 -31.00 12.92 -5.16
N VAL A 8 -29.99 12.44 -5.89
CA VAL A 8 -28.79 11.86 -5.27
C VAL A 8 -28.03 12.94 -4.50
N LYS A 9 -27.89 14.15 -5.08
CA LYS A 9 -27.25 15.28 -4.40
C LYS A 9 -28.01 15.73 -3.14
N ALA A 10 -29.35 15.83 -3.22
CA ALA A 10 -30.19 16.16 -2.07
C ALA A 10 -30.12 15.13 -0.94
N LEU A 11 -29.87 13.85 -1.26
CA LEU A 11 -29.70 12.78 -0.27
C LEU A 11 -28.39 12.92 0.52
N PHE A 12 -27.32 13.40 -0.13
CA PHE A 12 -26.02 13.66 0.51
C PHE A 12 -25.93 15.06 1.15
N ASP A 13 -26.80 16.00 0.78
CA ASP A 13 -26.89 17.32 1.41
C ASP A 13 -27.82 17.34 2.65
N ASP A 14 -28.58 16.25 2.90
CA ASP A 14 -29.45 16.12 4.07
C ASP A 14 -28.64 15.69 5.31
N LYS A 15 -28.37 16.69 6.15
CA LYS A 15 -27.59 16.56 7.39
C LYS A 15 -28.17 15.52 8.36
N ALA A 16 -29.50 15.33 8.38
CA ALA A 16 -30.13 14.34 9.23
C ALA A 16 -29.95 12.91 8.67
N ALA A 17 -29.97 12.76 7.35
CA ALA A 17 -29.66 11.48 6.70
C ALA A 17 -28.19 11.10 6.88
N LEU A 18 -27.28 12.07 6.81
CA LEU A 18 -25.85 11.88 7.11
C LEU A 18 -25.62 11.50 8.58
N GLU A 19 -26.26 12.16 9.55
CA GLU A 19 -26.13 11.80 10.98
C GLU A 19 -26.60 10.37 11.28
N VAL A 20 -27.64 9.90 10.60
CA VAL A 20 -28.12 8.50 10.73
C VAL A 20 -27.12 7.51 10.12
N LEU A 21 -26.54 7.84 8.97
CA LEU A 21 -25.51 7.01 8.31
C LEU A 21 -24.20 6.96 9.12
N GLU A 22 -23.74 8.11 9.64
CA GLU A 22 -22.60 8.20 10.57
C GLU A 22 -22.88 7.45 11.87
N GLY A 23 -24.12 7.49 12.36
CA GLY A 23 -24.57 6.70 13.51
C GLY A 23 -24.48 5.19 13.30
N THR A 24 -24.77 4.70 12.08
CA THR A 24 -24.60 3.29 11.71
C THR A 24 -23.16 2.87 11.44
N ALA A 25 -22.27 3.84 11.15
CA ALA A 25 -20.83 3.59 10.98
C ALA A 25 -20.06 3.46 12.31
N ARG A 26 -20.73 3.56 13.46
CA ARG A 26 -20.12 3.34 14.77
C ARG A 26 -19.84 1.86 14.99
N GLY A 27 -18.64 1.45 14.61
CA GLY A 27 -18.13 0.10 14.83
C GLY A 27 -16.73 -0.14 14.29
N ILE A 28 -16.17 0.80 13.51
CA ILE A 28 -14.81 0.65 12.99
C ILE A 28 -13.79 0.76 14.15
N SER A 29 -13.04 -0.33 14.34
CA SER A 29 -11.89 -0.34 15.25
C SER A 29 -10.74 0.53 14.72
N GLU A 30 -9.82 0.98 15.58
CA GLU A 30 -8.65 1.78 15.12
C GLU A 30 -7.84 1.08 14.03
N THR A 31 -7.71 -0.24 14.12
CA THR A 31 -7.04 -1.07 13.13
C THR A 31 -7.80 -1.12 11.80
N GLU A 32 -9.13 -1.13 11.86
CA GLU A 32 -10.01 -1.22 10.69
C GLU A 32 -10.14 0.15 10.01
N TRP A 33 -10.10 1.24 10.78
CA TRP A 33 -9.95 2.58 10.25
C TRP A 33 -8.62 2.71 9.54
N SER A 34 -7.53 2.31 10.20
CA SER A 34 -6.19 2.34 9.61
C SER A 34 -6.15 1.56 8.30
N ALA A 35 -6.76 0.37 8.23
CA ALA A 35 -6.84 -0.44 7.01
C ALA A 35 -7.68 0.24 5.90
N LEU A 36 -8.80 0.86 6.24
CA LEU A 36 -9.64 1.60 5.29
C LEU A 36 -8.95 2.85 4.75
N THR A 37 -8.14 3.51 5.57
CA THR A 37 -7.37 4.71 5.20
C THR A 37 -5.96 4.41 4.71
N ALA A 38 -5.52 3.14 4.70
CA ALA A 38 -4.16 2.74 4.35
C ALA A 38 -3.81 2.96 2.87
N GLY A 39 -4.73 3.50 2.07
CA GLY A 39 -4.47 3.96 0.72
C GLY A 39 -4.95 5.39 0.55
N THR A 40 -4.14 6.21 -0.12
CA THR A 40 -4.61 7.49 -0.65
C THR A 40 -5.10 7.24 -2.07
N ALA A 41 -6.27 7.77 -2.42
CA ALA A 41 -6.73 7.73 -3.80
C ALA A 41 -5.82 8.66 -4.62
N GLY A 42 -4.99 8.06 -5.49
CA GLY A 42 -4.03 8.77 -6.32
C GLY A 42 -4.68 9.36 -7.58
N TYR A 43 -3.90 9.47 -8.64
CA TYR A 43 -4.35 9.89 -9.97
C TYR A 43 -5.58 9.09 -10.46
N GLU A 44 -5.68 7.80 -10.08
CA GLU A 44 -6.76 6.89 -10.46
C GLU A 44 -8.14 7.40 -10.02
N ALA A 45 -8.22 8.17 -8.94
CA ALA A 45 -9.47 8.78 -8.50
C ALA A 45 -10.06 9.68 -9.58
N SER A 46 -9.23 10.55 -10.16
CA SER A 46 -9.61 11.48 -11.24
C SER A 46 -9.97 10.74 -12.54
N LEU A 47 -9.27 9.62 -12.79
CA LEU A 47 -9.56 8.76 -13.93
C LEU A 47 -10.96 8.14 -13.81
N PHE A 48 -11.32 7.61 -12.64
CA PHE A 48 -12.61 6.94 -12.42
C PHE A 48 -13.80 7.90 -12.35
N THR A 49 -13.59 9.19 -12.06
CA THR A 49 -14.64 10.22 -12.14
C THR A 49 -14.83 10.76 -13.56
N GLY A 50 -14.03 10.33 -14.54
CA GLY A 50 -14.11 10.78 -15.93
C GLY A 50 -13.51 12.17 -16.17
N GLN A 51 -12.74 12.69 -15.21
CA GLN A 51 -12.03 13.96 -15.30
C GLN A 51 -10.56 13.74 -14.91
N PRO A 52 -9.74 13.12 -15.78
CA PRO A 52 -8.37 12.78 -15.43
C PRO A 52 -7.52 14.04 -15.18
N ASP A 53 -6.82 14.07 -14.05
CA ASP A 53 -5.88 15.13 -13.66
C ASP A 53 -4.47 14.79 -14.13
N TRP A 54 -4.19 15.12 -15.40
CA TRP A 54 -2.89 14.85 -16.02
C TRP A 54 -1.76 15.68 -15.41
N ASP A 55 -2.06 16.90 -14.95
CA ASP A 55 -1.07 17.77 -14.31
C ASP A 55 -0.68 17.19 -12.95
N GLY A 56 -1.64 16.68 -12.17
CA GLY A 56 -1.36 15.96 -10.92
C GLY A 56 -0.48 14.73 -11.13
N LEU A 57 -0.75 13.94 -12.18
CA LEU A 57 0.07 12.76 -12.52
C LEU A 57 1.52 13.15 -12.84
N MET A 58 1.71 14.13 -13.74
CA MET A 58 3.05 14.53 -14.20
C MET A 58 3.87 15.25 -13.14
N ASN A 59 3.22 15.85 -12.14
CA ASN A 59 3.88 16.50 -11.01
C ASN A 59 4.03 15.58 -9.80
N THR A 60 3.67 14.30 -9.90
CA THR A 60 3.92 13.34 -8.82
C THR A 60 5.43 13.17 -8.65
N PRO A 61 6.00 13.45 -7.47
CA PRO A 61 7.43 13.35 -7.26
C PRO A 61 7.90 11.90 -7.39
N ASP A 62 9.07 11.73 -7.98
CA ASP A 62 9.72 10.42 -7.98
C ASP A 62 10.01 10.00 -6.53
N PRO A 63 9.80 8.72 -6.18
CA PRO A 63 10.21 8.22 -4.88
C PRO A 63 11.74 8.28 -4.77
N GLU A 64 12.24 9.09 -3.85
CA GLU A 64 13.66 9.15 -3.52
C GLU A 64 13.97 8.19 -2.37
N LEU A 65 15.01 7.38 -2.55
CA LEU A 65 15.51 6.50 -1.51
C LEU A 65 16.54 7.24 -0.65
N THR A 66 16.49 7.00 0.65
CA THR A 66 17.55 7.41 1.56
C THR A 66 18.84 6.63 1.25
N GLU A 67 19.99 7.16 1.69
CA GLU A 67 21.29 6.46 1.53
C GLU A 67 21.26 5.05 2.14
N GLU A 68 20.54 4.87 3.25
CA GLU A 68 20.38 3.58 3.91
C GLU A 68 19.55 2.59 3.07
N GLU A 69 18.42 3.04 2.51
CA GLU A 69 17.56 2.22 1.65
C GLU A 69 18.28 1.85 0.35
N GLN A 70 18.99 2.81 -0.26
CA GLN A 70 19.79 2.55 -1.45
C GLN A 70 20.90 1.54 -1.16
N SER A 71 21.61 1.70 -0.03
CA SER A 71 22.62 0.73 0.40
C SER A 71 22.02 -0.66 0.64
N PHE A 72 20.80 -0.76 1.17
CA PHE A 72 20.14 -2.04 1.39
C PHE A 72 19.82 -2.75 0.07
N LEU A 73 19.36 -2.00 -0.94
CA LEU A 73 19.14 -2.53 -2.29
C LEU A 73 20.46 -3.00 -2.92
N ASP A 74 21.48 -2.15 -2.91
CA ASP A 74 22.73 -2.41 -3.62
C ASP A 74 23.58 -3.54 -3.00
N ASN A 75 23.29 -3.94 -1.75
CA ASN A 75 24.05 -4.96 -1.03
C ASN A 75 23.17 -6.14 -0.62
N GLU A 76 22.31 -5.99 0.39
CA GLU A 76 21.54 -7.12 0.92
C GLU A 76 20.58 -7.73 -0.11
N VAL A 77 19.91 -6.92 -0.92
CA VAL A 77 19.00 -7.43 -1.97
C VAL A 77 19.78 -8.14 -3.08
N GLU A 78 20.86 -7.54 -3.57
CA GLU A 78 21.72 -8.17 -4.59
C GLU A 78 22.31 -9.51 -4.09
N GLU A 79 22.75 -9.57 -2.83
CA GLU A 79 23.24 -10.81 -2.22
C GLU A 79 22.13 -11.86 -2.15
N LEU A 80 20.92 -11.49 -1.71
CA LEU A 80 19.78 -12.42 -1.69
C LEU A 80 19.45 -12.95 -3.10
N CYS A 81 19.41 -12.07 -4.10
CA CYS A 81 19.16 -12.45 -5.48
C CYS A 81 20.22 -13.43 -6.01
N ALA A 82 21.49 -13.22 -5.67
CA ALA A 82 22.59 -14.12 -6.05
C ALA A 82 22.51 -15.50 -5.38
N MET A 83 21.92 -15.59 -4.18
CA MET A 83 21.74 -16.86 -3.47
C MET A 83 20.62 -17.73 -4.06
N VAL A 84 19.66 -17.12 -4.78
CA VAL A 84 18.44 -17.81 -5.23
C VAL A 84 18.55 -18.25 -6.68
N ASN A 85 18.35 -19.55 -6.91
CA ASN A 85 18.11 -20.10 -8.25
C ASN A 85 16.60 -20.39 -8.41
N ASP A 86 15.91 -19.57 -9.20
CA ASP A 86 14.45 -19.64 -9.38
C ASP A 86 13.97 -21.01 -9.87
N TRP A 87 14.62 -21.58 -10.89
CA TRP A 87 14.22 -22.88 -11.44
C TRP A 87 14.34 -23.98 -10.39
N LYS A 88 15.42 -23.99 -9.61
CA LYS A 88 15.62 -24.99 -8.56
C LYS A 88 14.59 -24.88 -7.43
N VAL A 89 14.28 -23.65 -7.01
CA VAL A 89 13.26 -23.38 -5.99
C VAL A 89 11.89 -23.84 -6.48
N ARG A 90 11.52 -23.47 -7.71
CA ARG A 90 10.19 -23.74 -8.26
C ARG A 90 9.97 -25.21 -8.64
N ASP A 91 10.95 -25.87 -9.24
CA ASP A 91 10.77 -27.18 -9.88
C ASP A 91 11.41 -28.36 -9.13
N GLU A 92 12.41 -28.12 -8.26
CA GLU A 92 13.09 -29.20 -7.52
C GLU A 92 12.78 -29.20 -6.03
N LEU A 93 13.04 -28.06 -5.37
CA LEU A 93 12.96 -27.96 -3.91
C LEU A 93 11.54 -27.64 -3.43
N HIS A 94 10.76 -26.95 -4.27
CA HIS A 94 9.45 -26.38 -3.94
C HIS A 94 9.46 -25.48 -2.70
N ASP A 95 10.64 -24.96 -2.35
CA ASP A 95 10.90 -24.09 -1.20
C ASP A 95 12.27 -23.41 -1.37
N LEU A 96 12.52 -22.35 -0.60
CA LEU A 96 13.84 -21.75 -0.51
C LEU A 96 14.79 -22.63 0.30
N PRO A 97 16.08 -22.70 -0.08
CA PRO A 97 17.09 -23.37 0.74
C PRO A 97 17.16 -22.77 2.18
N PRO A 98 17.43 -23.58 3.21
CA PRO A 98 17.48 -23.12 4.60
C PRO A 98 18.42 -21.93 4.85
N GLU A 99 19.55 -21.87 4.14
CA GLU A 99 20.51 -20.77 4.19
C GLU A 99 19.93 -19.45 3.67
N VAL A 100 19.10 -19.51 2.63
CA VAL A 100 18.40 -18.34 2.08
C VAL A 100 17.37 -17.85 3.09
N TRP A 101 16.58 -18.78 3.66
CA TRP A 101 15.63 -18.43 4.73
C TRP A 101 16.32 -17.77 5.92
N GLN A 102 17.49 -18.29 6.32
CA GLN A 102 18.25 -17.72 7.42
C GLN A 102 18.74 -16.30 7.09
N PHE A 103 19.27 -16.09 5.89
CA PHE A 103 19.72 -14.78 5.43
C PHE A 103 18.58 -13.74 5.45
N ILE A 104 17.41 -14.08 4.92
CA ILE A 104 16.22 -13.21 4.89
C ILE A 104 15.83 -12.76 6.32
N LYS A 105 15.83 -13.70 7.27
CA LYS A 105 15.53 -13.41 8.68
C LYS A 105 16.57 -12.50 9.32
N GLU A 106 17.86 -12.80 9.12
CA GLU A 106 18.96 -12.06 9.75
C GLU A 106 19.10 -10.63 9.21
N LYS A 107 18.86 -10.43 7.91
CA LYS A 107 19.01 -9.13 7.25
C LYS A 107 17.78 -8.22 7.37
N GLY A 108 16.69 -8.72 7.94
CA GLY A 108 15.50 -7.91 8.27
C GLY A 108 14.49 -7.75 7.14
N PHE A 109 14.51 -8.62 6.12
CA PHE A 109 13.62 -8.52 4.95
C PHE A 109 12.12 -8.59 5.32
N PHE A 110 11.76 -9.27 6.40
CA PHE A 110 10.37 -9.33 6.87
C PHE A 110 9.91 -8.10 7.65
N GLY A 111 10.82 -7.16 7.94
CA GLY A 111 10.59 -6.03 8.82
C GLY A 111 10.66 -4.66 8.13
N LEU A 112 10.60 -4.60 6.80
CA LEU A 112 10.86 -3.35 6.05
C LEU A 112 9.85 -2.23 6.33
N ILE A 113 8.59 -2.56 6.65
CA ILE A 113 7.55 -1.58 6.98
C ILE A 113 7.33 -1.41 8.49
N ILE A 114 8.10 -2.16 9.30
CA ILE A 114 7.98 -2.12 10.75
C ILE A 114 8.87 -0.96 11.25
N PRO A 115 8.36 -0.04 12.08
CA PRO A 115 9.20 1.01 12.63
C PRO A 115 10.40 0.45 13.40
N LYS A 116 11.59 1.06 13.23
CA LYS A 116 12.85 0.67 13.91
C LYS A 116 12.72 0.47 15.42
N LYS A 117 11.88 1.26 16.10
CA LYS A 117 11.60 1.13 17.55
C LYS A 117 10.99 -0.23 17.95
N TYR A 118 10.41 -0.96 17.00
CA TYR A 118 9.84 -2.30 17.19
C TYR A 118 10.73 -3.40 16.58
N GLY A 119 11.95 -3.07 16.15
CA GLY A 119 12.90 -4.02 15.56
C GLY A 119 12.73 -4.25 14.06
N GLY A 120 12.05 -3.35 13.35
CA GLY A 120 12.09 -3.33 11.89
C GLY A 120 13.40 -2.77 11.33
N LYS A 121 13.57 -2.90 10.01
CA LYS A 121 14.76 -2.43 9.30
C LYS A 121 14.75 -0.91 9.15
#